data_AF-A0A5C4Y7N7-F1
#
_entry.id   AF-A0A5C4Y7N7-F1
#
_cell.length_a   1.000
_cell.length_b   1.000
_cell.length_c   1.000
_cell.angle_alpha   90.00
_cell.angle_beta   90.00
_cell.angle_gamma   90.00
#
_symmetry.space_group_name_H-M   'P 1'
#
loop_
_entity.id
_entity.type
_entity.pdbx_description
1 polymer ?
#
loop_
_entity_poly.entity_id
_entity_poly.type
_entity_poly.pdbx_seq_one_letter_code
_entity_poly.pdbx_strand_id
1 'polypeptide(L)'
;MTLLTQIRDAVAEVQGDDELNAVRFRHTDTWSDGTTCRFSVQDPNQTDQGTRLAQRLTGTVEVLDVRLVKTHPADPSPGEGASLPWDGGTLTLVSWGQVSDFTGQAVGVCRLVR
;
A
#
# COMPACT_ATOMS: atom_id res chain seq x y z
N MET A 1 2.32 -19.91 26.80
CA MET A 1 1.87 -19.04 25.70
C MET A 1 2.13 -17.61 26.11
N THR A 2 2.76 -16.78 25.27
CA THR A 2 3.13 -15.40 25.64
C THR A 2 2.10 -14.40 25.11
N LEU A 3 2.00 -13.23 25.74
CA LEU A 3 1.16 -12.12 25.24
C LEU A 3 1.54 -11.72 23.81
N LEU A 4 2.84 -11.73 23.49
CA LEU A 4 3.33 -11.41 22.15
C LEU A 4 2.83 -12.43 21.10
N THR A 5 2.80 -13.71 21.46
CA THR A 5 2.22 -14.76 20.61
C THR A 5 0.73 -14.53 20.40
N GLN A 6 -0.02 -14.27 21.49
CA GLN A 6 -1.45 -13.98 21.42
C GLN A 6 -1.79 -12.78 20.53
N ILE A 7 -1.00 -11.70 20.63
CA ILE A 7 -1.18 -10.52 19.80
C ILE A 7 -0.90 -10.83 18.33
N ARG A 8 0.16 -11.59 18.02
CA ARG A 8 0.48 -11.98 16.64
C ARG A 8 -0.62 -12.86 16.04
N ASP A 9 -1.15 -13.80 16.81
CA ASP A 9 -2.23 -14.69 16.36
C ASP A 9 -3.50 -13.88 16.07
N ALA A 10 -3.86 -12.95 16.96
CA ALA A 10 -5.00 -12.05 16.74
C ALA A 10 -4.81 -11.13 15.53
N VAL A 11 -3.58 -10.64 15.28
CA VAL A 11 -3.28 -9.87 14.08
C VAL A 11 -3.42 -10.73 12.84
N ALA A 12 -2.92 -11.97 12.84
CA ALA A 12 -3.05 -12.88 11.72
C ALA A 12 -4.52 -13.20 11.40
N GLU A 13 -5.35 -13.40 12.43
CA GLU A 13 -6.80 -13.59 12.29
C GLU A 13 -7.44 -12.37 11.60
N VAL A 14 -7.14 -11.17 12.09
CA VAL A 14 -7.64 -9.91 11.51
C VAL A 14 -7.11 -9.65 10.09
N GLN A 15 -5.92 -10.14 9.73
CA GLN A 15 -5.38 -10.03 8.37
C GLN A 15 -5.98 -11.08 7.41
N GLY A 16 -6.45 -12.21 7.94
CA GLY A 16 -7.10 -13.27 7.16
C GLY A 16 -8.60 -13.09 6.97
N ASP A 17 -9.22 -12.12 7.64
CA ASP A 17 -10.65 -11.86 7.54
C ASP A 17 -11.04 -11.31 6.15
N ASP A 18 -11.81 -12.10 5.40
CA ASP A 18 -12.24 -11.80 4.04
C ASP A 18 -13.19 -10.60 3.96
N GLU A 19 -14.10 -10.44 4.91
CA GLU A 19 -15.05 -9.31 4.93
C GLU A 19 -14.30 -8.01 5.20
N LEU A 20 -13.38 -8.03 6.16
CA LEU A 20 -12.55 -6.88 6.48
C LEU A 20 -11.59 -6.55 5.34
N ASN A 21 -11.04 -7.56 4.68
CA ASN A 21 -10.17 -7.37 3.52
C ASN A 21 -10.93 -6.81 2.30
N ALA A 22 -12.20 -7.17 2.09
CA ALA A 22 -13.03 -6.55 1.06
C ALA A 22 -13.20 -5.04 1.29
N VAL A 23 -13.28 -4.59 2.54
CA VAL A 23 -13.32 -3.16 2.89
C VAL A 23 -11.94 -2.50 2.76
N ARG A 24 -10.88 -3.18 3.20
CA ARG A 24 -9.50 -2.66 3.17
C ARG A 24 -8.92 -2.54 1.77
N PHE A 25 -9.22 -3.48 0.88
CA PHE A 25 -8.68 -3.58 -0.48
C PHE A 25 -9.80 -3.45 -1.51
N ARG A 26 -10.55 -2.35 -1.39
CA ARG A 26 -11.80 -2.09 -2.12
C ARG A 26 -11.64 -1.84 -3.62
N HIS A 27 -10.43 -1.67 -4.12
CA HIS A 27 -10.18 -1.37 -5.54
C HIS A 27 -9.55 -2.58 -6.21
N THR A 28 -9.93 -2.86 -7.45
CA THR A 28 -9.35 -3.93 -8.26
C THR A 28 -9.04 -3.36 -9.63
N ASP A 29 -7.79 -3.48 -10.07
CA ASP A 29 -7.37 -3.03 -11.39
C ASP A 29 -6.12 -3.78 -11.86
N THR A 30 -5.75 -3.57 -13.12
CA THR A 30 -4.55 -4.13 -13.74
C THR A 30 -3.53 -3.03 -13.96
N TRP A 31 -2.34 -3.22 -13.39
CA TRP A 31 -1.21 -2.32 -13.54
C TRP A 31 -0.52 -2.49 -14.90
N SER A 32 0.26 -1.50 -15.32
CA SER A 32 0.95 -1.48 -16.62
C SER A 32 1.97 -2.60 -16.82
N ASP A 33 2.38 -3.29 -15.75
CA ASP A 33 3.23 -4.48 -15.79
C ASP A 33 2.45 -5.79 -15.99
N GLY A 34 1.12 -5.70 -16.11
CA GLY A 34 0.21 -6.84 -16.25
C GLY A 34 -0.29 -7.41 -14.93
N THR A 35 0.12 -6.86 -13.78
CA THR A 35 -0.31 -7.34 -12.46
C THR A 35 -1.75 -6.90 -12.18
N THR A 36 -2.67 -7.85 -12.06
CA THR A 36 -4.02 -7.60 -11.57
C THR A 36 -4.08 -7.91 -10.08
N CYS A 37 -4.48 -6.91 -9.27
CA CYS A 37 -4.58 -7.08 -7.83
C CYS A 37 -5.69 -6.23 -7.22
N ARG A 38 -6.17 -6.65 -6.06
CA ARG A 38 -6.93 -5.81 -5.15
C ARG A 38 -6.00 -4.92 -4.35
N PHE A 39 -6.34 -3.65 -4.19
CA PHE A 39 -5.50 -2.69 -3.50
C PHE A 39 -6.30 -1.58 -2.80
N SER A 40 -5.60 -0.84 -1.93
CA SER A 40 -6.05 0.45 -1.42
C SER A 40 -4.99 1.51 -1.63
N VAL A 41 -5.47 2.72 -1.87
CA VAL A 41 -4.65 3.92 -1.97
C VAL A 41 -5.03 4.86 -0.83
N GLN A 42 -4.04 5.39 -0.14
CA GLN A 42 -4.19 6.30 0.99
C GLN A 42 -3.42 7.59 0.74
N ASP A 43 -4.00 8.72 1.17
CA ASP A 43 -3.31 9.99 1.23
C ASP A 43 -2.40 10.02 2.46
N PRO A 44 -1.07 10.17 2.30
CA PRO A 44 -0.16 10.26 3.43
C PRO A 44 -0.47 11.45 4.33
N ASN A 45 -1.06 12.54 3.84
CA ASN A 45 -1.43 13.71 4.65
C ASN A 45 -2.53 13.41 5.67
N GLN A 46 -3.26 12.30 5.53
CA GLN A 46 -4.18 11.82 6.57
C GLN A 46 -3.48 10.97 7.65
N THR A 47 -2.14 10.85 7.60
CA THR A 47 -1.33 10.09 8.57
C THR A 47 -0.01 10.80 8.92
N ASP A 48 0.27 11.08 10.19
CA ASP A 48 1.52 11.75 10.60
C ASP A 48 2.82 11.01 10.18
N GLN A 49 2.73 9.69 9.97
CA GLN A 49 3.84 8.86 9.52
C GLN A 49 3.99 8.78 8.00
N GLY A 50 2.89 8.84 7.24
CA GLY A 50 2.89 8.76 5.79
C GLY A 50 3.60 9.95 5.15
N THR A 51 3.36 11.15 5.67
CA THR A 51 4.03 12.38 5.21
C THR A 51 5.54 12.30 5.40
N ARG A 52 6.03 11.80 6.54
CA ARG A 52 7.48 11.68 6.80
C ARG A 52 8.16 10.62 5.94
N LEU A 53 7.47 9.50 5.66
CA LEU A 53 8.01 8.44 4.80
C LEU A 53 8.05 8.89 3.34
N ALA A 54 6.99 9.55 2.87
CA ALA A 54 6.90 10.17 1.55
C ALA A 54 8.04 11.18 1.34
N GLN A 55 8.25 12.09 2.29
CA GLN A 55 9.30 13.12 2.23
C GLN A 55 10.72 12.54 2.23
N ARG A 56 10.96 11.43 2.94
CA ARG A 56 12.29 10.79 3.02
C ARG A 56 12.68 10.05 1.75
N LEU A 57 11.72 9.50 1.02
CA LEU A 57 11.97 8.70 -0.18
C LEU A 57 12.01 9.53 -1.46
N THR A 58 11.38 10.71 -1.50
CA THR A 58 11.26 11.53 -2.73
C THR A 58 12.25 12.69 -2.84
N GLY A 59 13.06 12.96 -1.81
CA GLY A 59 14.20 13.90 -1.88
C GLY A 59 13.86 15.40 -2.00
N THR A 60 12.68 15.76 -2.50
CA THR A 60 12.18 17.14 -2.61
C THR A 60 10.65 17.13 -2.57
N VAL A 61 10.08 17.87 -1.63
CA VAL A 61 8.66 17.81 -1.23
C VAL A 61 7.74 18.67 -2.10
N GLU A 62 8.29 19.52 -2.97
CA GLU A 62 7.53 20.65 -3.51
C GLU A 62 6.67 20.37 -4.77
N VAL A 63 6.67 19.16 -5.36
CA VAL A 63 5.94 18.95 -6.64
C VAL A 63 5.21 17.60 -6.78
N LEU A 64 5.26 16.68 -5.81
CA LEU A 64 4.75 15.31 -6.01
C LEU A 64 3.57 15.00 -5.09
N ASP A 65 2.40 14.76 -5.69
CA ASP A 65 1.22 14.19 -5.02
C ASP A 65 1.55 12.72 -4.68
N VAL A 66 2.00 12.48 -3.45
CA VAL A 66 2.39 11.13 -2.99
C VAL A 66 1.18 10.39 -2.47
N ARG A 67 1.10 9.09 -2.78
CA ARG A 67 0.09 8.18 -2.26
C ARG A 67 0.74 6.93 -1.69
N LEU A 68 0.10 6.30 -0.72
CA LEU A 68 0.52 5.00 -0.20
C LEU A 68 -0.39 3.92 -0.76
N VAL A 69 0.17 2.82 -1.24
CA VAL A 69 -0.59 1.68 -1.76
C VAL A 69 -0.33 0.44 -0.90
N LYS A 70 -1.36 -0.37 -0.71
CA LYS A 70 -1.25 -1.72 -0.18
C LYS A 70 -2.02 -2.67 -1.08
N THR A 71 -1.47 -3.84 -1.36
CA THR A 71 -2.17 -4.91 -2.08
C THR A 71 -2.76 -5.93 -1.12
N HIS A 72 -3.83 -6.56 -1.55
CA HIS A 72 -4.43 -7.68 -0.84
C HIS A 72 -3.38 -8.79 -0.66
N PRO A 73 -3.29 -9.44 0.52
CA PRO A 73 -2.22 -10.40 0.82
C PRO A 73 -2.21 -11.65 -0.08
N ALA A 74 -3.37 -12.01 -0.64
CA ALA A 74 -3.49 -13.14 -1.57
C ALA A 74 -3.17 -12.80 -3.04
N ASP A 75 -2.99 -11.52 -3.38
CA ASP A 75 -2.78 -11.07 -4.76
C ASP A 75 -1.30 -10.71 -4.98
N PRO A 76 -0.76 -10.90 -6.20
CA PRO A 76 0.58 -10.44 -6.51
C PRO A 76 0.70 -8.91 -6.40
N SER A 77 1.85 -8.43 -5.93
CA SER A 77 2.15 -7.00 -5.91
C SER A 77 2.75 -6.55 -7.24
N PRO A 78 2.34 -5.39 -7.78
CA PRO A 78 2.94 -4.83 -8.98
C PRO A 78 4.42 -4.47 -8.76
N GLY A 79 5.20 -4.51 -9.82
CA GLY A 79 6.61 -4.13 -9.83
C GLY A 79 6.80 -2.62 -9.69
N GLU A 80 7.97 -2.21 -9.20
CA GLU A 80 8.34 -0.79 -9.16
C GLU A 80 8.37 -0.21 -10.59
N GLY A 81 7.85 1.00 -10.75
CA GLY A 81 7.62 1.65 -12.04
C GLY A 81 6.28 1.30 -12.69
N ALA A 82 5.55 0.30 -12.20
CA ALA A 82 4.21 0.00 -12.70
C ALA A 82 3.25 1.15 -12.41
N SER A 83 2.28 1.35 -13.31
CA SER A 83 1.34 2.47 -13.23
C SER A 83 -0.08 2.08 -13.63
N LEU A 84 -1.06 2.87 -13.21
CA LEU A 84 -2.45 2.76 -13.63
C LEU A 84 -3.17 4.13 -13.60
N PRO A 85 -4.29 4.28 -14.33
CA PRO A 85 -5.16 5.44 -14.21
C PRO A 85 -5.81 5.51 -12.81
N TRP A 86 -5.70 6.66 -12.13
CA TRP A 86 -6.22 6.84 -10.78
C TRP A 86 -6.64 8.28 -10.50
N ASP A 87 -7.85 8.49 -9.99
CA ASP A 87 -8.35 9.81 -9.55
C ASP A 87 -8.08 10.96 -10.54
N GLY A 88 -8.33 10.70 -11.83
CA GLY A 88 -8.11 11.66 -12.91
C GLY A 88 -6.65 11.90 -13.30
N GLY A 89 -5.71 11.10 -12.79
CA GLY A 89 -4.29 11.13 -13.13
C GLY A 89 -3.69 9.74 -13.35
N THR A 90 -2.37 9.64 -13.28
CA THR A 90 -1.62 8.38 -13.34
C THR A 90 -0.93 8.13 -12.02
N LEU A 91 -1.28 7.03 -11.36
CA LEU A 91 -0.62 6.54 -10.16
C LEU A 91 0.52 5.62 -10.58
N THR A 92 1.75 5.99 -10.24
CA THR A 92 2.95 5.19 -10.52
C THR A 92 3.57 4.72 -9.22
N LEU A 93 3.77 3.41 -9.06
CA LEU A 93 4.48 2.83 -7.93
C LEU A 93 5.98 3.16 -8.05
N VAL A 94 6.52 3.86 -7.06
CA VAL A 94 7.92 4.28 -7.03
C VAL A 94 8.78 3.25 -6.32
N SER A 95 8.32 2.78 -5.16
CA SER A 95 9.08 1.83 -4.35
C SER A 95 8.19 1.04 -3.40
N TRP A 96 8.60 -0.17 -3.05
CA TRP A 96 8.05 -0.91 -1.91
C TRP A 96 8.86 -0.67 -0.64
N GLY A 97 8.16 -0.46 0.47
CA GLY A 97 8.74 -0.57 1.80
C GLY A 97 9.04 -2.02 2.18
N GLN A 98 9.75 -2.21 3.28
CA GLN A 98 9.99 -3.55 3.83
C GLN A 98 8.66 -4.19 4.26
N VAL A 99 8.56 -5.51 4.08
CA VAL A 99 7.46 -6.31 4.62
C VAL A 99 7.52 -6.22 6.15
N SER A 100 6.44 -5.78 6.77
CA SER A 100 6.34 -5.76 8.23
C SER A 100 6.36 -7.19 8.76
N ASP A 101 7.26 -7.46 9.71
CA ASP A 101 7.30 -8.71 10.47
C ASP A 101 6.09 -8.86 11.42
N PHE A 102 5.36 -7.77 11.67
CA PHE A 102 4.18 -7.73 12.51
C PHE A 102 2.89 -7.95 11.73
N THR A 103 2.73 -7.34 10.55
CA THR A 103 1.49 -7.46 9.75
C THR A 103 1.62 -8.34 8.51
N GLY A 104 2.84 -8.75 8.13
CA GLY A 104 3.10 -9.49 6.90
C GLY A 104 2.89 -8.68 5.62
N GLN A 105 2.69 -7.36 5.72
CA GLN A 105 2.39 -6.50 4.57
C GLN A 105 3.51 -5.48 4.32
N ALA A 106 3.79 -5.24 3.05
CA ALA A 106 4.57 -4.09 2.60
C ALA A 106 3.64 -2.91 2.27
N VAL A 107 4.19 -1.70 2.31
CA VAL A 107 3.52 -0.48 1.87
C VAL A 107 4.27 0.08 0.68
N GLY A 108 3.58 0.27 -0.43
CA GLY A 108 4.12 0.87 -1.63
C GLY A 108 3.98 2.39 -1.56
N VAL A 109 4.97 3.11 -2.07
CA VAL A 109 4.92 4.55 -2.23
C VAL A 109 4.69 4.84 -3.70
N CYS A 110 3.63 5.58 -3.99
CA CYS A 110 3.25 5.96 -5.32
C CYS A 110 3.37 7.47 -5.52
N ARG A 111 3.62 7.85 -6.76
CA ARG A 111 3.51 9.22 -7.25
C ARG A 111 2.26 9.32 -8.11
N LEU A 112 1.43 10.31 -7.83
CA LEU A 112 0.27 10.68 -8.64
C LEU A 112 0.63 11.91 -9.50
N VAL A 113 0.36 11.83 -10.80
CA VAL A 113 0.55 12.94 -11.76
C VAL A 113 -0.77 13.18 -12.47
N ARG A 114 -1.23 14.43 -12.53
CA ARG A 114 -2.41 14.86 -13.27
C ARG A 114 -2.00 15.53 -14.58
#